data_AF-A0A8R1IJV5-F1
#
_entry.id   AF-A0A8R1IJV5-F1
#
_cell.length_a   1.000
_cell.length_b   1.000
_cell.length_c   1.000
_cell.angle_alpha   90.00
_cell.angle_beta   90.00
_cell.angle_gamma   90.00
#
_symmetry.space_group_name_H-M   'P 1'
#
loop_
_entity.id
_entity.type
_entity.pdbx_description
1 polymer ?
#
loop_
_entity_poly.entity_id
_entity_poly.type
_entity_poly.pdbx_seq_one_letter_code
_entity_poly.pdbx_strand_id
1 'polypeptide(L)'
;MVLPATETDPEMYLSFPSFTFSLVPPAEQPIDSFAELKTSIRRAAHNLRDETVRFIEQNLEVAQRQVTESPRDPEYRLPCFYTKGYIVLRRLCRVISPEYKCPILEFVPNAVQMAVLSEHGVGVIQMPRVIVESGMLVEGDTEDKESLQNLVDAFFKDMEEYFYNYMSVCGTCPPIPQSFNLMKIYLKKRATNERRCDTTKRFFKELDVHMNIYLTGVFGEEHVPVDYFKTHAID
;
A
#
# COMPACT_ATOMS: atom_id res chain seq x y z
N MET A 1 34.75 -13.15 -8.70
CA MET A 1 34.22 -11.83 -9.10
C MET A 1 33.32 -11.36 -7.99
N VAL A 2 33.80 -10.39 -7.22
CA VAL A 2 33.16 -9.83 -6.02
C VAL A 2 32.37 -8.59 -6.48
N LEU A 3 31.07 -8.55 -6.19
CA LEU A 3 30.23 -7.38 -6.46
C LEU A 3 30.63 -6.22 -5.54
N PRO A 4 30.69 -4.97 -6.02
CA PRO A 4 31.10 -3.85 -5.19
C PRO A 4 29.98 -3.44 -4.24
N ALA A 5 30.37 -3.25 -2.98
CA ALA A 5 29.64 -2.44 -2.02
C ALA A 5 29.74 -0.96 -2.41
N THR A 6 28.61 -0.23 -2.42
CA THR A 6 28.39 1.24 -2.42
C THR A 6 26.93 1.43 -2.89
N GLU A 7 26.03 2.22 -2.30
CA GLU A 7 26.12 3.46 -1.54
C GLU A 7 25.02 3.45 -0.46
N THR A 8 25.41 3.52 0.80
CA THR A 8 24.51 3.86 1.92
C THR A 8 24.42 5.38 1.99
N ASP A 9 23.33 5.95 1.49
CA ASP A 9 23.05 7.38 1.62
C ASP A 9 22.53 7.67 3.06
N PRO A 10 23.24 8.46 3.88
CA PRO A 10 22.94 8.62 5.31
C PRO A 10 21.83 9.63 5.64
N GLU A 11 21.20 10.29 4.65
CA GLU A 11 20.13 11.29 4.88
C GLU A 11 18.70 10.77 4.71
N MET A 12 18.35 9.64 5.33
CA MET A 12 16.94 9.23 5.49
C MET A 12 16.42 9.55 6.90
N TYR A 13 16.36 10.84 7.22
CA TYR A 13 15.53 11.31 8.33
C TYR A 13 14.11 11.53 7.82
N LEU A 14 13.25 10.53 8.01
CA LEU A 14 11.81 10.73 7.92
C LEU A 14 11.40 11.59 9.12
N SER A 15 10.73 12.73 8.94
CA SER A 15 10.06 13.46 10.03
C SER A 15 8.55 13.30 9.86
N PHE A 16 8.02 12.21 10.41
CA PHE A 16 6.60 12.07 10.74
C PHE A 16 6.52 11.70 12.23
N PRO A 17 5.44 12.03 12.96
CA PRO A 17 5.38 11.86 14.41
C PRO A 17 5.57 10.40 14.89
N SER A 18 5.57 9.42 13.98
CA SER A 18 5.67 7.99 14.31
C SER A 18 6.62 7.17 13.43
N PHE A 19 7.34 7.77 12.47
CA PHE A 19 8.34 7.07 11.65
C PHE A 19 9.49 7.99 11.32
N THR A 20 10.56 7.93 12.13
CA THR A 20 11.87 8.50 11.82
C THR A 20 12.88 7.35 11.75
N PHE A 21 13.19 6.80 10.57
CA PHE A 21 14.30 5.85 10.47
C PHE A 21 15.06 5.86 9.14
N SER A 22 16.38 5.77 9.27
CA SER A 22 17.35 5.66 8.18
C SER A 22 17.42 4.21 7.69
N LEU A 23 17.30 3.96 6.39
CA LEU A 23 17.42 2.60 5.81
C LEU A 23 18.87 2.07 5.77
N VAL A 24 19.81 2.72 6.47
CA VAL A 24 21.17 2.24 6.64
C VAL A 24 21.21 1.34 7.89
N PRO A 25 21.55 0.05 7.78
CA PRO A 25 21.65 -0.82 8.95
C PRO A 25 22.81 -0.34 9.84
N PRO A 26 22.57 0.07 11.10
CA PRO A 26 23.66 0.38 12.01
C PRO A 26 24.35 -0.91 12.44
N ALA A 27 25.68 -0.88 12.51
CA ALA A 27 26.48 -1.98 13.04
C ALA A 27 26.14 -2.20 14.52
N GLU A 28 25.87 -3.46 14.87
CA GLU A 28 25.71 -4.02 16.22
C GLU A 28 24.92 -3.15 17.21
N GLN A 29 23.59 -3.11 17.02
CA GLN A 29 22.69 -2.65 18.08
C GLN A 29 22.13 -3.81 18.90
N PRO A 30 21.91 -3.64 20.21
CA PRO A 30 21.39 -4.69 21.09
C PRO A 30 20.00 -5.19 20.65
N ILE A 31 19.64 -6.39 21.11
CA ILE A 31 18.46 -7.19 20.70
C ILE A 31 17.11 -6.43 20.82
N ASP A 32 17.06 -5.36 21.60
CA ASP A 32 15.89 -4.48 21.80
C ASP A 32 15.79 -3.26 20.86
N SER A 33 16.80 -3.00 20.02
CA SER A 33 16.85 -1.80 19.15
C SER A 33 15.73 -1.70 18.11
N PHE A 34 15.06 -2.81 17.81
CA PHE A 34 13.99 -2.87 16.81
C PHE A 34 12.61 -3.20 17.38
N ALA A 35 12.41 -3.16 18.70
CA ALA A 35 11.12 -3.51 19.31
C ALA A 35 9.95 -2.64 18.79
N GLU A 36 10.19 -1.33 18.66
CA GLU A 36 9.22 -0.38 18.08
C GLU A 36 8.96 -0.69 16.61
N LEU A 37 10.01 -0.93 15.81
CA LEU A 37 9.86 -1.28 14.39
C LEU A 37 9.08 -2.59 14.20
N LYS A 38 9.35 -3.62 15.00
CA LYS A 38 8.60 -4.88 14.99
C LYS A 38 7.11 -4.65 15.29
N THR A 39 6.81 -3.78 16.25
CA THR A 39 5.44 -3.41 16.63
C THR A 39 4.74 -2.64 15.51
N SER A 40 5.42 -1.66 14.91
CA SER A 40 4.91 -0.89 13.78
C SER A 40 4.66 -1.76 12.55
N ILE A 41 5.56 -2.70 12.22
CA ILE A 41 5.34 -3.68 11.14
C ILE A 41 4.11 -4.54 11.43
N ARG A 42 3.95 -5.02 12.68
CA ARG A 42 2.79 -5.83 13.06
C ARG A 42 1.48 -5.06 12.89
N ARG A 43 1.43 -3.81 13.36
CA ARG A 43 0.24 -2.95 13.22
C ARG A 43 -0.07 -2.66 11.75
N ALA A 44 0.94 -2.28 10.98
CA ALA A 44 0.78 -2.00 9.55
C ALA A 44 0.36 -3.26 8.76
N ALA A 45 0.82 -4.45 9.15
CA ALA A 45 0.37 -5.70 8.55
C ALA A 45 -1.10 -6.02 8.86
N HIS A 46 -1.57 -5.74 10.08
CA HIS A 46 -2.99 -5.83 10.41
C HIS A 46 -3.83 -4.87 9.58
N ASN A 47 -3.44 -3.60 9.52
CA ASN A 47 -4.18 -2.59 8.75
C ASN A 47 -4.20 -2.95 7.26
N LEU A 48 -3.07 -3.38 6.69
CA LEU A 48 -3.00 -3.81 5.29
C LEU A 48 -3.97 -4.97 5.00
N ARG A 49 -4.02 -5.97 5.89
CA ARG A 49 -4.98 -7.08 5.78
C ARG A 49 -6.41 -6.54 5.81
N ASP A 50 -6.77 -5.78 6.83
CA ASP A 50 -8.14 -5.34 7.09
C ASP A 50 -8.65 -4.39 5.99
N GLU A 51 -7.79 -3.50 5.51
CA GLU A 51 -8.11 -2.60 4.39
C GLU A 51 -8.28 -3.35 3.07
N THR A 52 -7.43 -4.35 2.80
CA THR A 52 -7.54 -5.16 1.58
C THR A 52 -8.80 -6.03 1.59
N VAL A 53 -9.09 -6.68 2.72
CA VAL A 53 -10.30 -7.50 2.89
C VAL A 53 -11.55 -6.63 2.75
N ARG A 54 -11.59 -5.48 3.43
CA ARG A 54 -12.71 -4.54 3.30
C ARG A 54 -12.90 -4.08 1.85
N PHE A 55 -11.82 -3.78 1.13
CA PHE A 55 -11.90 -3.39 -0.27
C PHE A 55 -12.59 -4.47 -1.11
N ILE A 56 -12.23 -5.74 -0.92
CA ILE A 56 -12.82 -6.90 -1.61
C ILE A 56 -14.32 -7.00 -1.28
N GLU A 57 -14.67 -7.01 0.01
CA GLU A 57 -16.04 -7.15 0.50
C GLU A 57 -16.94 -6.01 -0.02
N GLN A 58 -16.49 -4.76 0.09
CA GLN A 58 -17.28 -3.60 -0.33
C GLN A 58 -17.41 -3.52 -1.85
N ASN A 59 -16.40 -3.96 -2.61
CA ASN A 59 -16.49 -4.02 -4.07
C ASN A 59 -17.57 -5.01 -4.51
N LEU A 60 -17.63 -6.19 -3.88
CA LEU A 60 -18.72 -7.15 -4.12
C LEU A 60 -20.09 -6.53 -3.79
N GLU A 61 -20.22 -5.90 -2.63
CA GLU A 61 -21.49 -5.31 -2.20
C GLU A 61 -21.99 -4.24 -3.17
N VAL A 62 -21.09 -3.34 -3.61
CA VAL A 62 -21.40 -2.31 -4.61
C VAL A 62 -21.77 -2.93 -5.94
N ALA A 63 -21.02 -3.92 -6.41
CA ALA A 63 -21.31 -4.63 -7.64
C ALA A 63 -22.69 -5.29 -7.61
N GLN A 64 -23.05 -5.96 -6.51
CA GLN A 64 -24.37 -6.59 -6.34
C GLN A 64 -25.51 -5.55 -6.39
N ARG A 65 -25.30 -4.36 -5.82
CA ARG A 65 -26.27 -3.26 -5.93
C ARG A 65 -26.40 -2.77 -7.37
N GLN A 66 -25.28 -2.60 -8.08
CA GLN A 66 -25.29 -2.09 -9.46
C GLN A 66 -25.87 -3.07 -10.49
N VAL A 67 -25.76 -4.38 -10.28
CA VAL A 67 -26.37 -5.40 -11.16
C VAL A 67 -27.90 -5.25 -11.26
N THR A 68 -28.56 -4.68 -10.24
CA THR A 68 -30.00 -4.36 -10.32
C THR A 68 -30.32 -3.17 -11.24
N GLU A 69 -29.33 -2.34 -11.57
CA GLU A 69 -29.50 -1.10 -12.34
C GLU A 69 -28.89 -1.17 -13.76
N SER A 70 -27.80 -1.93 -13.95
CA SER A 70 -27.18 -2.16 -15.26
C SER A 70 -26.37 -3.48 -15.27
N PRO A 71 -26.59 -4.39 -16.24
CA PRO A 71 -25.83 -5.63 -16.34
C PRO A 71 -24.48 -5.36 -17.01
N ARG A 72 -23.52 -4.82 -16.24
CA ARG A 72 -22.10 -4.92 -16.58
C ARG A 72 -21.47 -5.92 -15.63
N ASP A 73 -20.62 -6.79 -16.18
CA ASP A 73 -19.82 -7.67 -15.34
C ASP A 73 -18.84 -6.81 -14.53
N PRO A 74 -18.87 -6.90 -13.19
CA PRO A 74 -17.95 -6.16 -12.34
C PRO A 74 -16.51 -6.64 -12.55
N GLU A 75 -15.58 -5.70 -12.71
CA GLU A 75 -14.15 -5.99 -12.83
C GLU A 75 -13.53 -6.14 -11.44
N TYR A 76 -13.50 -7.37 -10.93
CA TYR A 76 -12.90 -7.66 -9.63
C TYR A 76 -11.38 -7.73 -9.69
N ARG A 77 -10.72 -7.01 -8.79
CA ARG A 77 -9.26 -6.95 -8.71
C ARG A 77 -8.80 -6.65 -7.29
N LEU A 78 -7.53 -6.95 -7.00
CA LEU A 78 -6.89 -6.48 -5.79
C LEU A 78 -6.39 -5.03 -5.97
N PRO A 79 -6.40 -4.22 -4.90
CA PRO A 79 -5.78 -2.91 -4.94
C PRO A 79 -4.25 -3.04 -4.95
N CYS A 80 -3.55 -2.18 -5.70
CA CYS A 80 -2.10 -2.17 -5.80
C CYS A 80 -1.44 -1.92 -4.44
N PHE A 81 -2.11 -1.21 -3.52
CA PHE A 81 -1.60 -0.97 -2.17
C PHE A 81 -1.40 -2.27 -1.38
N TYR A 82 -2.14 -3.35 -1.69
CA TYR A 82 -1.94 -4.66 -1.08
C TYR A 82 -0.53 -5.20 -1.40
N THR A 83 -0.23 -5.42 -2.68
CA THR A 83 1.04 -6.00 -3.13
C THR A 83 2.21 -5.09 -2.77
N LYS A 84 2.11 -3.79 -3.10
CA LYS A 84 3.24 -2.87 -2.90
C LYS A 84 3.45 -2.55 -1.41
N GLY A 85 2.37 -2.41 -0.63
CA GLY A 85 2.44 -2.23 0.82
C GLY A 85 3.06 -3.45 1.51
N TYR A 86 2.68 -4.65 1.09
CA TYR A 86 3.30 -5.89 1.56
C TYR A 86 4.82 -5.90 1.28
N ILE A 87 5.24 -5.52 0.07
CA ILE A 87 6.67 -5.42 -0.29
C ILE A 87 7.42 -4.45 0.62
N VAL A 88 6.81 -3.30 0.97
CA VAL A 88 7.42 -2.35 1.92
C VAL A 88 7.64 -3.02 3.27
N LEU A 89 6.61 -3.65 3.83
CA LEU A 89 6.70 -4.32 5.13
C LEU A 89 7.72 -5.46 5.12
N ARG A 90 7.81 -6.25 4.04
CA ARG A 90 8.83 -7.30 3.89
C ARG A 90 10.24 -6.74 3.86
N ARG A 91 10.44 -5.60 3.18
CA ARG A 91 11.74 -4.91 3.18
C ARG A 91 12.11 -4.43 4.59
N LEU A 92 11.15 -3.91 5.35
CA LEU A 92 11.38 -3.51 6.75
C LEU A 92 11.73 -4.70 7.65
N CYS A 93 11.11 -5.87 7.45
CA CYS A 93 11.51 -7.10 8.16
C CYS A 93 12.98 -7.44 7.93
N ARG A 94 13.48 -7.30 6.70
CA ARG A 94 14.89 -7.56 6.36
C ARG A 94 15.87 -6.56 6.95
N VAL A 95 15.43 -5.34 7.25
CA VAL A 95 16.24 -4.34 7.97
C VAL A 95 16.50 -4.80 9.41
N ILE A 96 15.53 -5.47 10.04
CA ILE A 96 15.68 -6.02 11.40
C ILE A 96 16.69 -7.17 11.39
N SER A 97 16.47 -8.18 10.55
CA SER A 97 17.46 -9.19 10.19
C SER A 97 16.97 -10.00 8.98
N PRO A 98 17.86 -10.65 8.21
CA PRO A 98 17.48 -11.53 7.11
C PRO A 98 16.55 -12.68 7.52
N GLU A 99 16.63 -13.13 8.77
CA GLU A 99 15.86 -14.25 9.33
C GLU A 99 14.54 -13.81 9.98
N TYR A 100 14.36 -12.52 10.25
CA TYR A 100 13.15 -12.03 10.91
C TYR A 100 11.91 -12.14 10.00
N LYS A 101 10.92 -12.89 10.48
CA LYS A 101 9.61 -13.04 9.84
C LYS A 101 8.52 -12.55 10.79
N CYS A 102 7.75 -11.54 10.36
CA CYS A 102 6.58 -11.09 11.11
C CYS A 102 5.42 -12.07 10.87
N PRO A 103 4.93 -12.81 11.90
CA PRO A 103 3.90 -13.84 11.70
C PRO A 103 2.60 -13.29 11.10
N ILE A 104 2.20 -12.09 11.50
CA ILE A 104 1.01 -11.43 10.97
C ILE A 104 1.19 -11.13 9.48
N LEU A 105 2.37 -10.63 9.09
CA LEU A 105 2.66 -10.32 7.69
C LEU A 105 2.64 -11.60 6.84
N GLU A 106 3.24 -12.70 7.30
CA GLU A 106 3.21 -13.99 6.58
C GLU A 106 1.78 -14.52 6.39
N PHE A 107 0.85 -14.18 7.27
CA PHE A 107 -0.54 -14.60 7.18
C PHE A 107 -1.38 -13.76 6.22
N VAL A 108 -0.98 -12.52 5.90
CA VAL A 108 -1.78 -11.60 5.06
C VAL A 108 -2.16 -12.22 3.72
N PRO A 109 -1.26 -12.86 2.94
CA PRO A 109 -1.64 -13.41 1.64
C PRO A 109 -2.70 -14.50 1.72
N ASN A 110 -2.63 -15.35 2.75
CA ASN A 110 -3.64 -16.37 2.98
C ASN A 110 -4.97 -15.75 3.39
N ALA A 111 -4.97 -14.72 4.24
CA ALA A 111 -6.19 -14.02 4.63
C ALA A 111 -6.90 -13.38 3.43
N VAL A 112 -6.13 -12.70 2.57
CA VAL A 112 -6.67 -12.07 1.35
C VAL A 112 -7.17 -13.14 0.37
N GLN A 113 -6.43 -14.24 0.19
CA GLN A 113 -6.88 -15.35 -0.64
C GLN A 113 -8.20 -15.94 -0.14
N MET A 114 -8.35 -16.11 1.18
CA MET A 114 -9.59 -16.62 1.78
C MET A 114 -10.76 -15.67 1.53
N ALA A 115 -10.57 -14.35 1.66
CA ALA A 115 -11.59 -13.36 1.36
C ALA A 115 -12.00 -13.38 -0.13
N VAL A 116 -11.02 -13.45 -1.04
CA VAL A 116 -11.32 -13.60 -2.48
C VAL A 116 -12.15 -14.86 -2.76
N LEU A 117 -11.77 -15.99 -2.15
CA LEU A 117 -12.45 -17.26 -2.36
C LEU A 117 -13.86 -17.30 -1.75
N SER A 118 -14.08 -16.62 -0.61
CA SER A 118 -15.41 -16.54 0.01
C SER A 118 -16.35 -15.62 -0.75
N GLU A 119 -15.86 -14.46 -1.17
CA GLU A 119 -16.68 -13.40 -1.77
C GLU A 119 -16.90 -13.62 -3.28
N HIS A 120 -15.87 -14.03 -4.01
CA HIS A 120 -15.92 -14.11 -5.47
C HIS A 120 -15.81 -15.53 -6.03
N GLY A 121 -15.29 -16.47 -5.23
CA GLY A 121 -15.03 -17.83 -5.69
C GLY A 121 -13.72 -17.98 -6.47
N VAL A 122 -13.47 -19.20 -6.96
CA VAL A 122 -12.20 -19.57 -7.59
C VAL A 122 -12.06 -18.96 -8.99
N GLY A 123 -10.90 -18.36 -9.27
CA GLY A 123 -10.53 -17.92 -10.62
C GLY A 123 -11.09 -16.55 -11.03
N VAL A 124 -11.83 -15.87 -10.16
CA VAL A 124 -12.36 -14.52 -10.43
C VAL A 124 -11.28 -13.45 -10.31
N ILE A 125 -10.46 -13.52 -9.26
CA ILE A 125 -9.33 -12.61 -9.05
C ILE A 125 -8.03 -13.41 -9.12
N GLN A 126 -7.08 -12.94 -9.95
CA GLN A 126 -5.75 -13.53 -10.02
C GLN A 126 -4.94 -13.15 -8.77
N MET A 127 -4.65 -14.13 -7.92
CA MET A 127 -3.86 -13.92 -6.71
C MET A 127 -2.37 -13.68 -7.04
N PRO A 128 -1.71 -12.69 -6.39
CA PRO A 128 -0.27 -12.52 -6.45
C PRO A 128 0.46 -13.75 -5.89
N ARG A 129 1.57 -14.14 -6.53
CA ARG A 129 2.40 -15.26 -6.08
C ARG A 129 3.45 -14.80 -5.08
N VAL A 130 3.75 -15.63 -4.09
CA VAL A 130 4.89 -15.41 -3.19
C VAL A 130 6.15 -16.01 -3.82
N ILE A 131 7.17 -15.19 -4.09
CA ILE A 131 8.49 -15.66 -4.49
C ILE A 131 9.13 -16.36 -3.28
N VAL A 132 9.52 -17.63 -3.41
CA VAL A 132 10.00 -18.45 -2.29
C VAL A 132 11.28 -17.88 -1.67
N GLU A 133 12.23 -17.44 -2.51
CA GLU A 133 13.54 -16.96 -2.07
C GLU A 133 13.43 -15.61 -1.35
N SER A 134 12.52 -14.76 -1.82
CA SER A 134 12.42 -13.39 -1.34
C SER A 134 11.28 -13.17 -0.34
N GLY A 135 10.28 -14.04 -0.36
CA GLY A 135 9.02 -13.87 0.35
C GLY A 135 8.19 -12.67 -0.12
N MET A 136 8.49 -12.09 -1.28
CA MET A 136 7.77 -10.95 -1.88
C MET A 136 6.58 -11.42 -2.70
N LEU A 137 5.56 -10.57 -2.83
CA LEU A 137 4.44 -10.78 -3.73
C LEU A 137 4.75 -10.25 -5.14
N VAL A 138 4.34 -11.00 -6.17
CA VAL A 138 4.40 -10.60 -7.57
C VAL A 138 3.07 -10.85 -8.26
N GLU A 139 2.63 -9.85 -9.03
CA GLU A 139 1.45 -9.90 -9.89
C GLU A 139 1.86 -10.41 -11.28
N GLY A 140 1.19 -11.44 -11.79
CA GLY A 140 1.46 -12.00 -13.13
C GLY A 140 2.64 -12.98 -13.21
N ASP A 141 3.00 -13.36 -14.45
CA ASP A 141 4.07 -14.32 -14.79
C ASP A 141 5.43 -13.66 -15.06
N THR A 142 5.47 -12.34 -15.14
CA THR A 142 6.66 -11.56 -15.48
C THR A 142 6.89 -10.47 -14.44
N GLU A 143 8.16 -10.25 -14.05
CA GLU A 143 8.58 -8.99 -13.40
C GLU A 143 8.52 -7.83 -14.42
N ASP A 144 7.39 -7.66 -15.10
CA ASP A 144 7.24 -6.55 -16.02
C ASP A 144 7.42 -5.27 -15.22
N LYS A 145 8.42 -4.48 -15.63
CA LYS A 145 8.71 -3.18 -15.05
C LYS A 145 7.57 -2.24 -15.41
N GLU A 146 6.49 -2.32 -14.64
CA GLU A 146 5.41 -1.35 -14.64
C GLU A 146 6.01 0.05 -14.61
N SER A 147 5.52 0.97 -15.43
CA SER A 147 6.03 2.34 -15.39
C SER A 147 5.66 2.97 -14.05
N LEU A 148 6.50 3.86 -13.51
CA LEU A 148 6.16 4.60 -12.29
C LEU A 148 4.85 5.38 -12.45
N GLN A 149 4.58 5.92 -13.65
CA GLN A 149 3.34 6.63 -13.95
C GLN A 149 2.14 5.71 -13.85
N ASN A 150 2.19 4.52 -14.48
CA ASN A 150 1.10 3.56 -14.43
C ASN A 150 0.78 3.14 -12.98
N LEU A 151 1.81 2.98 -12.15
CA LEU A 151 1.60 2.67 -10.74
C LEU A 151 0.94 3.83 -9.97
N VAL A 152 1.30 5.08 -10.28
CA VAL A 152 0.65 6.26 -9.69
C VAL A 152 -0.82 6.31 -10.13
N ASP A 153 -1.10 6.13 -11.41
CA ASP A 153 -2.47 6.15 -11.94
C ASP A 153 -3.31 5.03 -11.33
N ALA A 154 -2.76 3.81 -11.23
CA ALA A 154 -3.41 2.68 -10.57
C ALA A 154 -3.70 2.98 -9.09
N PHE A 155 -2.75 3.61 -8.39
CA PHE A 155 -2.95 3.98 -6.99
C PHE A 155 -4.04 5.04 -6.80
N PHE A 156 -4.12 6.04 -7.68
CA PHE A 156 -5.20 7.03 -7.63
C PHE A 156 -6.56 6.39 -7.89
N LYS A 157 -6.65 5.49 -8.87
CA LYS A 157 -7.87 4.71 -9.14
C LYS A 157 -8.27 3.83 -7.95
N ASP A 158 -7.32 3.19 -7.27
CA ASP A 158 -7.59 2.40 -6.07
C ASP A 158 -8.15 3.23 -4.92
N MET A 159 -7.60 4.43 -4.73
CA MET A 159 -8.07 5.34 -3.70
C MET A 159 -9.46 5.86 -4.03
N GLU A 160 -9.73 6.20 -5.28
CA GLU A 160 -11.08 6.56 -5.72
C GLU A 160 -12.07 5.43 -5.46
N GLU A 161 -11.73 4.22 -5.86
CA GLU A 161 -12.59 3.05 -5.68
C GLU A 161 -12.81 2.73 -4.20
N TYR A 162 -11.76 2.84 -3.36
CA TYR A 162 -11.90 2.71 -1.91
C TYR A 162 -12.87 3.75 -1.33
N PHE A 163 -12.76 5.01 -1.78
CA PHE A 163 -13.63 6.10 -1.36
C PHE A 163 -15.07 5.89 -1.79
N TYR A 164 -15.27 5.59 -3.07
CA TYR A 164 -16.57 5.31 -3.64
C TYR A 164 -17.25 4.12 -2.97
N ASN A 165 -16.54 3.00 -2.80
CA ASN A 165 -17.10 1.78 -2.21
C ASN A 165 -17.50 2.01 -0.75
N TYR A 166 -16.63 2.65 0.03
CA TYR A 166 -16.93 2.95 1.42
C TYR A 166 -18.11 3.91 1.56
N MET A 167 -18.15 5.00 0.80
CA MET A 167 -19.29 5.93 0.81
C MET A 167 -20.59 5.24 0.37
N SER A 168 -20.53 4.36 -0.63
CA SER A 168 -21.70 3.63 -1.11
C SER A 168 -22.26 2.67 -0.05
N VAL A 169 -21.39 2.00 0.70
CA VAL A 169 -21.79 1.02 1.72
C VAL A 169 -22.14 1.69 3.04
N CYS A 170 -21.31 2.62 3.51
CA CYS A 170 -21.38 3.21 4.84
C CYS A 170 -22.05 4.60 4.89
N GLY A 171 -22.33 5.22 3.74
CA GLY A 171 -22.97 6.54 3.65
C GLY A 171 -22.12 7.71 4.17
N THR A 172 -20.84 7.50 4.45
CA THR A 172 -19.92 8.49 5.02
C THR A 172 -18.55 8.40 4.35
N CYS A 173 -17.75 9.46 4.43
CA CYS A 173 -16.40 9.49 3.87
C CYS A 173 -15.48 8.53 4.65
N PRO A 174 -14.69 7.66 3.99
CA PRO A 174 -13.84 6.71 4.70
C PRO A 174 -12.65 7.36 5.38
N PRO A 175 -12.18 6.81 6.51
CA PRO A 175 -10.85 7.17 7.03
C PRO A 175 -9.77 6.88 5.98
N ILE A 176 -8.69 7.66 6.02
CA ILE A 176 -7.56 7.47 5.10
C ILE A 176 -6.94 6.10 5.40
N PRO A 177 -6.84 5.19 4.42
CA PRO A 177 -6.27 3.88 4.64
C PRO A 177 -4.79 4.02 5.00
N GLN A 178 -4.33 3.30 6.02
CA GLN A 178 -2.93 3.32 6.46
C GLN A 178 -2.00 2.74 5.38
N SER A 179 -2.51 1.90 4.49
CA SER A 179 -1.81 1.48 3.28
C SER A 179 -1.45 2.65 2.33
N PHE A 180 -2.13 3.80 2.42
CA PHE A 180 -1.73 5.03 1.71
C PHE A 180 -0.29 5.44 2.08
N ASN A 181 0.05 5.37 3.36
CA ASN A 181 1.40 5.71 3.83
C ASN A 181 2.44 4.70 3.33
N LEU A 182 2.09 3.41 3.30
CA LEU A 182 2.96 2.37 2.72
C LEU A 182 3.20 2.62 1.22
N MET A 183 2.16 3.01 0.49
CA MET A 183 2.26 3.37 -0.93
C MET A 183 3.11 4.61 -1.15
N LYS A 184 2.95 5.66 -0.33
CA LYS A 184 3.80 6.85 -0.36
C LYS A 184 5.28 6.48 -0.18
N ILE A 185 5.59 5.58 0.76
CA ILE A 185 6.96 5.06 0.97
C ILE A 185 7.45 4.31 -0.27
N TYR A 186 6.63 3.40 -0.82
CA TYR A 186 6.99 2.61 -2.00
C TYR A 186 7.31 3.49 -3.20
N LEU A 187 6.42 4.43 -3.52
CA LEU A 187 6.53 5.33 -4.67
C LEU A 187 7.74 6.27 -4.56
N LYS A 188 7.97 6.86 -3.38
CA LYS A 188 9.18 7.67 -3.12
C LYS A 188 10.45 6.88 -3.39
N LYS A 189 10.54 5.64 -2.89
CA LYS A 189 11.72 4.79 -3.11
C LYS A 189 11.92 4.45 -4.59
N ARG A 190 10.85 4.16 -5.32
CA ARG A 190 10.90 3.89 -6.76
C ARG A 190 11.38 5.11 -7.54
N ALA A 191 10.87 6.30 -7.23
CA ALA A 191 11.29 7.56 -7.84
C ALA A 191 12.77 7.89 -7.61
N THR A 192 13.28 7.66 -6.39
CA THR A 192 14.71 7.86 -6.08
C THR A 192 15.60 6.89 -6.84
N ASN A 193 15.22 5.60 -6.89
CA ASN A 193 15.99 4.58 -7.61
C ASN A 193 16.05 4.82 -9.12
N GLU A 194 14.99 5.37 -9.71
CA GLU A 194 14.96 5.75 -11.13
C GLU A 194 15.72 7.05 -11.46
N ARG A 195 16.44 7.65 -10.49
CA ARG A 195 17.21 8.91 -10.64
C ARG A 195 16.41 10.04 -11.30
N ARG A 196 15.12 10.15 -10.95
CA ARG A 196 14.21 11.15 -11.54
C ARG A 196 14.57 12.58 -11.11
N CYS A 197 14.15 13.55 -11.92
CA CYS A 197 14.37 14.97 -11.67
C CYS A 197 13.66 15.45 -10.39
N ASP A 198 14.06 16.62 -9.88
CA ASP A 198 13.54 17.16 -8.61
C ASP A 198 12.03 17.42 -8.62
N THR A 199 11.45 17.69 -9.80
CA THR A 199 9.98 17.80 -9.97
C THR A 199 9.27 16.52 -9.57
N THR A 200 9.77 15.36 -9.97
CA THR A 200 9.19 14.06 -9.60
C THR A 200 9.35 13.78 -8.11
N LYS A 201 10.49 14.14 -7.52
CA LYS A 201 10.70 14.01 -6.06
C LYS A 201 9.72 14.90 -5.28
N ARG A 202 9.46 16.11 -5.77
CA ARG A 202 8.51 17.05 -5.16
C ARG A 202 7.08 16.51 -5.21
N PHE A 203 6.65 15.97 -6.35
CA PHE A 203 5.34 15.33 -6.49
C PHE A 203 5.08 14.29 -5.38
N PHE A 204 6.05 13.39 -5.13
CA PHE A 204 5.87 12.38 -4.08
C PHE A 204 5.97 12.91 -2.65
N LYS A 205 6.62 14.06 -2.43
CA LYS A 205 6.56 14.76 -1.13
C LYS A 205 5.16 15.29 -0.87
N GLU A 206 4.52 15.85 -1.90
CA GLU A 206 3.19 16.48 -1.89
C GLU A 206 2.07 15.51 -2.32
N LEU A 207 2.29 14.19 -2.28
CA LEU A 207 1.34 13.18 -2.77
C LEU A 207 -0.03 13.26 -2.08
N ASP A 208 -0.05 13.59 -0.80
CA ASP A 208 -1.26 13.86 0.00
C ASP A 208 -2.06 15.03 -0.56
N VAL A 209 -1.40 16.12 -0.96
CA VAL A 209 -2.04 17.27 -1.59
C VAL A 209 -2.63 16.87 -2.94
N HIS A 210 -1.85 16.16 -3.76
CA HIS A 210 -2.31 15.72 -5.07
C HIS A 210 -3.49 14.73 -4.98
N MET A 211 -3.44 13.78 -4.03
CA MET A 211 -4.53 12.86 -3.78
C MET A 211 -5.77 13.60 -3.30
N ASN A 212 -5.62 14.59 -2.41
CA ASN A 212 -6.76 15.32 -1.90
C ASN A 212 -7.44 16.17 -2.98
N ILE A 213 -6.66 16.88 -3.81
CA ILE A 213 -7.20 17.63 -4.95
C ILE A 213 -7.96 16.70 -5.89
N TYR A 214 -7.41 15.51 -6.17
CA TYR A 214 -8.05 14.52 -7.02
C TYR A 214 -9.39 14.05 -6.44
N LEU A 215 -9.40 13.56 -5.20
CA LEU A 215 -10.61 13.05 -4.56
C LEU A 215 -11.67 14.14 -4.35
N THR A 216 -11.26 15.37 -4.00
CA THR A 216 -12.17 16.52 -3.93
C THR A 216 -12.79 16.79 -5.30
N GLY A 217 -12.00 16.72 -6.37
CA GLY A 217 -12.49 16.92 -7.74
C GLY A 217 -13.46 15.82 -8.21
N VAL A 218 -13.28 14.59 -7.74
CA VAL A 218 -14.15 13.45 -8.09
C VAL A 218 -15.45 13.45 -7.27
N PHE A 219 -15.35 13.65 -5.95
CA PHE A 219 -16.46 13.46 -5.02
C PHE A 219 -17.14 14.76 -4.58
N GLY A 220 -16.56 15.93 -4.86
CA GLY A 220 -17.06 17.22 -4.37
C GLY A 220 -16.53 17.56 -2.97
N GLU A 221 -16.46 18.85 -2.68
CA GLU A 221 -15.94 19.40 -1.42
C GLU A 221 -16.86 19.07 -0.22
N GLU A 222 -18.15 18.84 -0.49
CA GLU A 222 -19.14 18.40 0.49
C GLU A 222 -18.85 17.00 1.06
N HIS A 223 -18.16 16.15 0.30
CA HIS A 223 -17.85 14.77 0.67
C HIS A 223 -16.38 14.59 1.03
N VAL A 224 -15.47 15.25 0.30
CA VAL A 224 -14.03 15.24 0.57
C VAL A 224 -13.51 16.69 0.58
N PRO A 225 -13.39 17.31 1.76
CA PRO A 225 -12.90 18.68 1.87
C PRO A 225 -11.44 18.87 1.41
N VAL A 226 -11.10 20.08 0.98
CA VAL A 226 -9.74 20.44 0.49
C VAL A 226 -8.60 20.28 1.51
N ASP A 227 -8.93 20.06 2.78
CA ASP A 227 -7.98 19.78 3.86
C ASP A 227 -8.15 18.39 4.48
N TYR A 228 -8.94 17.49 3.90
CA TYR A 228 -9.24 16.14 4.40
C TYR A 228 -7.98 15.38 4.85
N PHE A 229 -6.96 15.33 3.99
CA PHE A 229 -5.68 14.67 4.30
C PHE A 229 -4.86 15.37 5.37
N LYS A 230 -5.07 16.66 5.63
CA LYS A 230 -4.39 17.38 6.72
C LYS A 230 -5.09 17.14 8.05
N THR A 231 -6.42 17.07 8.04
CA THR A 231 -7.25 16.92 9.24
C THR A 231 -7.30 15.47 9.72
N HIS A 232 -7.18 14.48 8.82
CA HIS A 232 -7.36 13.05 9.13
C HIS A 232 -6.08 12.21 9.00
N ALA A 233 -4.90 12.82 8.82
CA ALA A 233 -3.62 12.08 8.72
C ALA A 233 -3.07 11.56 10.07
N ILE A 234 -3.73 11.83 11.20
CA ILE A 234 -3.14 11.67 12.54
C ILE A 234 -3.73 10.52 13.36
N ASP A 235 -4.78 9.84 12.89
CA ASP A 235 -5.42 8.75 13.65
C ASP A 235 -4.84 7.36 13.33
#